data_AF-A0A388TE76-F1
#
_entry.id   AF-A0A388TE76-F1
#
_cell.length_a   1.000
_cell.length_b   1.000
_cell.length_c   1.000
_cell.angle_alpha   90.00
_cell.angle_beta   90.00
_cell.angle_gamma   90.00
#
_symmetry.space_group_name_H-M   'P 1'
#
loop_
_entity.id
_entity.type
_entity.pdbx_description
1 polymer ?
#
loop_
_entity_poly.entity_id
_entity_poly.type
_entity_poly.pdbx_seq_one_letter_code
_entity_poly.pdbx_strand_id
1 'polypeptide(L)' 'KDPFQTLDQTGVGRMMQYAIENGRRVRPDLKIGICGEHGGDPDTVQFCHKIGLNYVSCSPYRVPLAILAAAHAALR' A
#
# COMPACT_ATOMS: atom_id res chain seq x y z
N LYS A 1 1.80 -16.32 -5.53
CA LYS A 1 0.47 -15.92 -4.98
C LYS A 1 -0.35 -15.35 -6.13
N ASP A 2 -1.67 -15.40 -6.03
CA ASP A 2 -2.55 -14.75 -7.02
C ASP A 2 -2.29 -13.23 -7.00
N PRO A 3 -1.87 -12.61 -8.13
CA PRO A 3 -1.55 -11.18 -8.19
C PRO A 3 -2.76 -10.28 -7.93
N PHE A 4 -3.99 -10.80 -8.05
CA PHE A 4 -5.21 -10.07 -7.73
C PHE A 4 -5.52 -10.03 -6.22
N GLN A 5 -4.88 -10.89 -5.42
CA GLN A 5 -5.02 -10.91 -3.96
C GLN A 5 -3.82 -10.23 -3.28
N THR A 6 -2.60 -10.60 -3.68
CA THR A 6 -1.36 -10.01 -3.17
C THR A 6 -0.67 -9.26 -4.30
N LEU A 7 -0.33 -7.99 -4.06
CA LEU A 7 0.24 -7.10 -5.07
C LEU A 7 1.53 -7.67 -5.66
N ASP A 8 1.62 -7.68 -6.99
CA ASP A 8 2.86 -7.89 -7.70
C ASP A 8 3.84 -6.73 -7.44
N GLN A 9 4.83 -6.95 -6.59
CA GLN A 9 5.77 -5.90 -6.18
C GLN A 9 6.81 -5.57 -7.26
N THR A 10 7.12 -6.48 -8.19
CA THR A 10 8.20 -6.27 -9.16
C THR A 10 7.73 -5.57 -10.43
N GLY A 11 6.47 -5.81 -10.85
CA GLY A 11 5.82 -5.08 -11.93
C GLY A 11 4.96 -3.93 -11.43
N VAL A 12 3.78 -4.23 -10.91
CA VAL A 12 2.79 -3.21 -10.47
C VAL A 12 3.35 -2.31 -9.37
N GLY A 13 4.05 -2.89 -8.40
CA GLY A 13 4.69 -2.15 -7.30
C GLY A 13 5.72 -1.13 -7.78
N ARG A 14 6.45 -1.43 -8.86
CA ARG A 14 7.40 -0.48 -9.47
C ARG A 14 6.70 0.70 -10.13
N MET A 15 5.54 0.46 -10.75
CA MET A 15 4.70 1.55 -11.29
C MET A 15 4.15 2.44 -10.17
N MET A 16 3.76 1.84 -9.03
CA MET A 16 3.30 2.61 -7.86
C MET A 16 4.41 3.49 -7.29
N GLN A 17 5.63 2.97 -7.13
CA GLN A 17 6.80 3.76 -6.70
C GLN A 17 7.07 4.94 -7.64
N TYR A 18 7.08 4.69 -8.95
CA TYR A 18 7.25 5.75 -9.95
C TYR A 18 6.18 6.83 -9.82
N ALA A 19 4.91 6.46 -9.62
CA ALA A 19 3.82 7.42 -9.45
C ALA A 19 3.97 8.27 -8.18
N ILE A 20 4.39 7.66 -7.07
CA ILE A 20 4.61 8.37 -5.79
C ILE A 20 5.76 9.37 -5.92
N GLU A 21 6.90 8.93 -6.45
CA GLU A 21 8.08 9.78 -6.62
C GLU A 21 7.79 10.96 -7.54
N ASN A 22 7.18 10.72 -8.70
CA ASN A 22 6.87 11.79 -9.65
C ASN A 22 5.78 12.73 -9.15
N GLY A 23 4.74 12.18 -8.50
CA GLY A 23 3.69 12.99 -7.90
C GLY A 23 4.23 13.91 -6.81
N ARG A 24 5.08 13.39 -5.93
CA ARG A 24 5.69 14.17 -4.84
C ARG A 24 6.80 15.11 -5.29
N ARG A 25 7.43 14.86 -6.44
CA ARG A 25 8.35 15.84 -7.07
C ARG A 25 7.64 17.13 -7.46
N VAL A 26 6.36 17.05 -7.87
CA VAL A 26 5.55 18.22 -8.24
C VAL A 26 4.79 18.80 -7.05
N ARG A 27 4.24 17.94 -6.18
CA ARG A 27 3.52 18.33 -4.96
C ARG A 27 4.06 17.55 -3.75
N PRO A 28 5.02 18.11 -2.98
CA PRO A 28 5.71 17.38 -1.91
C PRO A 28 4.80 16.76 -0.84
N ASP A 29 3.65 17.39 -0.57
CA ASP A 29 2.68 16.96 0.45
C ASP A 29 1.53 16.11 -0.11
N LEU A 30 1.62 15.66 -1.37
CA LEU A 30 0.59 14.86 -2.04
C LEU A 30 0.27 13.60 -1.22
N LYS A 31 -0.99 13.50 -0.78
CA LYS A 31 -1.53 12.33 -0.09
C LYS A 31 -1.86 11.24 -1.10
N ILE A 32 -1.34 10.05 -0.87
CA ILE A 32 -1.50 8.89 -1.75
C ILE A 32 -1.94 7.70 -0.91
N GLY A 33 -2.95 6.98 -1.37
CA GLY A 33 -3.37 5.73 -0.77
C GLY A 33 -3.73 4.69 -1.82
N ILE A 34 -4.05 3.48 -1.36
CA ILE A 34 -4.48 2.36 -2.19
C ILE A 34 -5.87 1.91 -1.75
N CYS A 35 -6.69 1.46 -2.70
CA CYS A 35 -7.99 0.84 -2.47
C CYS A 35 -8.08 -0.52 -3.17
N GLY A 36 -9.12 -1.29 -2.83
CA GLY A 36 -9.39 -2.60 -3.41
C GLY A 36 -8.91 -3.75 -2.52
N GLU A 37 -8.91 -4.96 -3.09
CA GLU A 37 -8.62 -6.20 -2.36
C GLU A 37 -7.23 -6.18 -1.70
N HIS A 38 -6.24 -5.64 -2.42
CA HIS A 38 -4.86 -5.52 -1.96
C HIS A 38 -4.70 -4.63 -0.72
N GLY A 39 -5.62 -3.69 -0.49
CA GLY A 39 -5.60 -2.82 0.70
C GLY A 39 -5.82 -3.57 2.01
N GLY A 40 -6.31 -4.81 1.96
CA GLY A 40 -6.49 -5.69 3.12
C GLY A 40 -5.51 -6.87 3.17
N ASP A 41 -4.57 -6.97 2.24
CA ASP A 41 -3.55 -8.03 2.20
C ASP A 41 -2.30 -7.60 3.00
N PRO A 42 -1.88 -8.34 4.05
CA PRO A 42 -0.78 -7.91 4.93
C PRO A 42 0.55 -7.64 4.22
N ASP A 43 0.92 -8.47 3.25
CA ASP A 43 2.17 -8.31 2.49
C ASP A 43 2.12 -7.05 1.63
N THR A 44 0.96 -6.77 1.01
CA THR A 44 0.75 -5.54 0.26
C THR A 44 0.74 -4.32 1.18
N VAL A 45 0.08 -4.37 2.34
CA VAL A 45 0.08 -3.26 3.31
C VAL A 45 1.51 -2.93 3.74
N GLN A 46 2.34 -3.95 4.00
CA GLN A 46 3.74 -3.77 4.34
C GLN A 46 4.53 -3.11 3.19
N PHE A 47 4.30 -3.54 1.94
CA PHE A 47 4.90 -2.91 0.78
C PHE A 47 4.46 -1.45 0.61
N CYS A 48 3.16 -1.17 0.77
CA CYS A 48 2.60 0.18 0.70
C CYS A 48 3.22 1.11 1.74
N HIS A 49 3.42 0.62 2.96
CA HIS A 49 4.14 1.35 4.01
C HIS A 49 5.59 1.67 3.56
N LYS A 50 6.32 0.67 3.05
CA LYS A 50 7.71 0.81 2.61
C LYS A 50 7.88 1.85 1.49
N ILE A 51 6.94 1.92 0.55
CA ILE A 51 6.99 2.90 -0.56
C ILE A 51 6.38 4.26 -0.18
N GLY A 52 5.93 4.42 1.07
CA GLY A 52 5.51 5.70 1.63
C GLY A 52 4.09 6.12 1.30
N LEU A 53 3.15 5.18 1.12
CA LEU A 53 1.72 5.53 1.09
C LEU A 53 1.26 6.12 2.42
N ASN A 54 0.24 6.97 2.36
CA ASN A 54 -0.35 7.61 3.53
C ASN A 54 -1.47 6.77 4.17
N TYR A 55 -2.21 5.99 3.38
CA TYR A 55 -3.30 5.17 3.87
C TYR A 55 -3.57 3.96 2.96
N VAL A 56 -4.26 2.97 3.52
CA VAL A 56 -4.87 1.86 2.78
C VAL A 56 -6.39 1.88 3.02
N SER A 57 -7.16 1.46 2.03
CA SER A 57 -8.62 1.37 2.09
C SER A 57 -9.04 -0.04 1.69
N CYS A 58 -9.76 -0.72 2.58
CA CYS A 58 -10.21 -2.10 2.38
C CYS A 58 -11.67 -2.27 2.82
N SER A 59 -12.24 -3.44 2.55
CA SER A 59 -13.60 -3.78 2.97
C SER A 59 -13.74 -3.75 4.51
N PRO A 60 -14.93 -3.43 5.06
CA PRO A 60 -15.09 -3.18 6.50
C PRO A 60 -14.56 -4.30 7.40
N TYR A 61 -14.78 -5.56 7.02
CA TYR A 61 -14.33 -6.72 7.79
C TYR A 61 -12.82 -6.97 7.73
N ARG A 62 -12.10 -6.38 6.76
CA ARG A 62 -10.63 -6.43 6.67
C ARG A 62 -9.94 -5.27 7.39
N VAL A 63 -10.69 -4.26 7.86
CA VAL A 63 -10.11 -3.12 8.59
C VAL A 63 -9.25 -3.56 9.79
N PRO A 64 -9.69 -4.49 10.67
CA PRO A 64 -8.84 -4.94 11.78
C PRO A 64 -7.53 -5.58 11.33
N LEU A 65 -7.56 -6.35 10.23
CA LEU A 65 -6.38 -6.97 9.66
C LEU A 65 -5.42 -5.94 9.07
N ALA A 66 -5.95 -4.93 8.36
CA ALA A 66 -5.15 -3.84 7.81
C ALA A 66 -4.49 -2.99 8.91
N ILE A 67 -5.18 -2.75 10.03
CA ILE A 67 -4.60 -2.05 11.20
C ILE A 67 -3.43 -2.86 11.77
N LEU A 68 -3.61 -4.16 11.99
CA LEU A 68 -2.55 -5.02 12.53
C LEU A 68 -1.35 -5.09 11.57
N ALA A 69 -1.60 -5.26 10.27
CA ALA A 69 -0.55 -5.31 9.26
C ALA A 69 0.21 -3.98 9.17
N ALA A 70 -0.48 -2.84 9.21
CA ALA A 70 0.14 -1.52 9.21
C ALA A 70 0.98 -1.27 10.47
N ALA A 71 0.49 -1.69 11.64
CA ALA A 71 1.24 -1.61 12.90
C ALA A 71 2.53 -2.46 12.83
N HIS A 72 2.43 -3.71 12.36
CA HIS A 72 3.58 -4.57 12.16
C HIS A 72 4.57 -4.01 11.13
N ALA A 73 4.09 -3.35 10.07
CA ALA A 73 4.95 -2.73 9.08
C ALA A 73 5.74 -1.55 9.66
N ALA A 74 5.18 -0.80 10.62
CA ALA A 74 5.83 0.33 11.28
C ALA A 74 6.81 -0.09 12.41
N LEU A 75 6.68 -1.31 12.94
CA LEU A 75 7.54 -1.84 14.01
C LEU A 75 8.78 -2.58 13.49
N ARG A 76 8.88 -2.79 12.17
CA ARG A 76 10.00 -3.47 11.52
C ARG A 76 10.90 -2.45 10.82
#